data_AF-A0A396MAV4-F1
#
_entry.id   AF-A0A396MAV4-F1
#
_cell.length_a   1.000
_cell.length_b   1.000
_cell.length_c   1.000
_cell.angle_alpha   90.00
_cell.angle_beta   90.00
_cell.angle_gamma   90.00
#
_symmetry.space_group_name_H-M   'P 1'
#
loop_
_entity.id
_entity.type
_entity.pdbx_description
1 polymer ?
#
loop_
_entity_poly.entity_id
_entity_poly.type
_entity_poly.pdbx_seq_one_letter_code
_entity_poly.pdbx_strand_id
1 'polypeptide(L)'
;MKTSDLRDIMRIAWQLVRKNGFTMSEALKTAWLNFKLKMKMRYGIVKFYYQKISGEIREAYGTLRADLMPQTKGADRKPNPTVQVYYDSEREEYRCFKIANLIKIA
;
A
#
# COMPACT_ATOMS: atom_id res chain seq x y z
N MET A 1 -3.63 -14.88 10.50
CA MET A 1 -4.25 -13.54 10.62
C MET A 1 -4.45 -13.25 12.09
N LYS A 2 -3.94 -12.13 12.59
CA LYS A 2 -4.12 -11.70 13.98
C LYS A 2 -5.42 -10.91 14.11
N THR A 3 -5.99 -10.83 15.30
CA THR A 3 -7.18 -9.99 15.59
C THR A 3 -6.93 -8.51 15.29
N SER A 4 -5.68 -8.06 15.38
CA SER A 4 -5.24 -6.71 14.98
C SER A 4 -5.44 -6.44 13.48
N ASP A 5 -5.34 -7.46 12.63
CA ASP A 5 -5.37 -7.30 11.17
C ASP A 5 -6.74 -6.82 10.70
N LEU A 6 -7.81 -7.42 11.24
CA LEU A 6 -9.19 -7.00 10.95
C LEU A 6 -9.45 -5.57 11.42
N ARG A 7 -8.95 -5.20 12.60
CA ARG A 7 -9.06 -3.82 13.11
C ARG A 7 -8.38 -2.82 12.17
N ASP A 8 -7.21 -3.15 11.63
CA ASP A 8 -6.48 -2.29 10.71
C ASP A 8 -7.15 -2.19 9.35
N ILE A 9 -7.68 -3.30 8.81
CA ILE A 9 -8.47 -3.31 7.57
C ILE A 9 -9.70 -2.41 7.71
N MET A 10 -10.43 -2.53 8.81
CA MET A 10 -11.61 -1.69 9.07
C MET A 10 -11.25 -0.21 9.21
N ARG A 11 -10.11 0.11 9.83
CA ARG A 11 -9.60 1.50 9.91
C ARG A 11 -9.28 2.07 8.53
N ILE A 12 -8.63 1.28 7.67
CA ILE A 12 -8.34 1.68 6.28
C ILE A 12 -9.65 1.89 5.52
N ALA A 13 -10.59 0.95 5.61
CA ALA A 13 -11.88 1.06 4.93
C ALA A 13 -12.63 2.33 5.37
N TRP A 14 -12.73 2.59 6.68
CA TRP A 14 -13.36 3.79 7.19
C TRP A 14 -12.68 5.09 6.73
N GLN A 15 -11.35 5.08 6.63
CA GLN A 15 -10.61 6.20 6.08
C GLN A 15 -10.94 6.44 4.61
N LEU A 16 -11.07 5.39 3.80
CA LEU A 16 -11.44 5.48 2.38
C LEU A 16 -12.86 6.02 2.21
N VAL A 17 -13.82 5.58 3.03
CA VAL A 17 -15.18 6.14 3.02
C VAL A 17 -15.13 7.65 3.28
N ARG A 18 -14.45 8.06 4.34
CA ARG A 18 -14.41 9.46 4.77
C ARG A 18 -13.63 10.40 3.87
N LYS A 19 -12.50 9.95 3.29
CA LYS A 19 -11.57 10.82 2.55
C LYS A 19 -11.72 10.71 1.04
N ASN A 20 -12.17 9.57 0.55
CA ASN A 20 -12.22 9.26 -0.88
C ASN A 20 -13.65 9.12 -1.41
N GLY A 21 -14.67 9.14 -0.53
CA GLY A 21 -16.08 9.02 -0.93
C GLY A 21 -16.47 7.61 -1.37
N PHE A 22 -15.70 6.59 -0.99
CA PHE A 22 -16.01 5.20 -1.33
C PHE A 22 -17.26 4.73 -0.59
N THR A 23 -18.05 3.87 -1.23
CA THR A 23 -19.03 3.08 -0.48
C THR A 23 -18.30 2.12 0.46
N MET A 24 -18.96 1.66 1.53
CA MET A 24 -18.33 0.74 2.48
C MET A 24 -17.87 -0.57 1.80
N SER A 25 -18.62 -1.05 0.79
CA SER A 25 -18.27 -2.25 0.01
C SER A 25 -16.98 -2.06 -0.79
N GLU A 26 -16.84 -0.95 -1.51
CA GLU A 26 -15.63 -0.61 -2.26
C GLU A 26 -14.44 -0.40 -1.31
N ALA A 27 -14.66 0.34 -0.23
CA ALA A 27 -13.65 0.60 0.79
C ALA A 27 -13.11 -0.69 1.40
N LEU A 28 -13.97 -1.66 1.71
CA LEU A 28 -13.55 -2.96 2.21
C LEU A 28 -12.72 -3.74 1.18
N LYS A 29 -13.16 -3.79 -0.09
CA LYS A 29 -12.41 -4.47 -1.16
C LYS A 29 -11.01 -3.88 -1.31
N THR A 30 -10.90 -2.55 -1.37
CA THR A 30 -9.62 -1.85 -1.49
C THR A 30 -8.76 -2.00 -0.23
N ALA A 31 -9.34 -1.95 0.97
CA ALA A 31 -8.61 -2.16 2.22
C ALA A 31 -8.03 -3.58 2.31
N TRP A 32 -8.80 -4.60 1.95
CA TRP A 32 -8.34 -5.98 1.87
C TRP A 32 -7.23 -6.17 0.84
N LEU A 33 -7.35 -5.53 -0.33
CA LEU A 33 -6.32 -5.59 -1.36
C LEU A 33 -5.00 -4.99 -0.86
N ASN A 34 -5.06 -3.83 -0.21
CA ASN A 34 -3.88 -3.21 0.39
C ASN A 34 -3.25 -4.06 1.50
N PHE A 35 -4.08 -4.69 2.35
CA PHE A 35 -3.60 -5.62 3.37
C PHE A 35 -2.86 -6.80 2.74
N LYS A 36 -3.44 -7.44 1.71
CA LYS A 36 -2.81 -8.55 0.98
C LYS A 36 -1.50 -8.13 0.34
N LEU A 37 -1.46 -6.96 -0.29
CA LEU A 37 -0.24 -6.43 -0.91
C LEU A 37 0.86 -6.23 0.14
N LYS A 38 0.55 -5.56 1.25
CA LYS A 38 1.49 -5.31 2.34
C LYS A 38 2.04 -6.61 2.93
N MET A 39 1.19 -7.63 3.09
CA MET A 39 1.61 -8.94 3.56
C MET A 39 2.56 -9.61 2.56
N LYS A 40 2.22 -9.64 1.26
CA LYS A 40 3.10 -10.22 0.23
C LYS A 40 4.46 -9.49 0.15
N MET A 41 4.45 -8.15 0.20
CA MET A 41 5.67 -7.33 0.11
C MET A 41 6.63 -7.55 1.30
N ARG A 42 6.13 -7.97 2.47
CA ARG A 42 6.98 -8.32 3.62
C ARG A 42 7.80 -9.58 3.40
N TYR A 43 7.38 -10.46 2.49
CA TYR A 43 8.08 -11.73 2.22
C TYR A 43 8.92 -11.70 0.94
N GLY A 44 8.65 -10.78 0.01
CA GLY A 44 9.40 -10.68 -1.23
C GLY A 44 9.06 -9.44 -2.07
N ILE A 45 9.50 -9.47 -3.32
CA ILE A 45 9.17 -8.47 -4.33
C ILE A 45 7.84 -8.87 -4.96
N VAL A 46 6.91 -7.92 -5.06
CA VAL A 46 5.56 -8.15 -5.56
C VAL A 46 5.30 -7.19 -6.71
N LYS A 47 4.81 -7.74 -7.81
CA LYS A 47 4.29 -6.96 -8.94
C LYS A 47 2.86 -6.51 -8.65
N PHE A 48 2.58 -5.22 -8.76
CA PHE A 48 1.24 -4.66 -8.57
C PHE A 48 1.01 -3.41 -9.43
N TYR A 49 -0.24 -3.00 -9.51
CA TYR A 49 -0.67 -1.87 -10.33
C TYR A 49 -1.47 -0.87 -9.51
N TYR A 50 -1.17 0.41 -9.68
CA TYR A 50 -1.94 1.50 -9.08
C TYR A 50 -2.14 2.66 -10.04
N GLN A 51 -3.21 3.43 -9.84
CA GLN A 51 -3.46 4.62 -10.65
C GLN A 51 -2.74 5.85 -10.07
N LYS A 52 -2.01 6.58 -10.91
CA LYS A 52 -1.45 7.89 -10.54
C LYS A 52 -2.55 8.95 -10.49
N ILE A 53 -2.25 10.09 -9.88
CA ILE A 53 -3.14 11.27 -9.91
C ILE A 53 -3.35 11.76 -11.36
N SER A 54 -2.37 11.58 -12.23
CA SER A 54 -2.48 11.88 -13.67
C SER A 54 -3.39 10.92 -14.44
N GLY A 55 -3.96 9.89 -13.80
CA GLY A 55 -4.83 8.89 -14.44
C GLY A 55 -4.11 7.67 -15.01
N GLU A 56 -2.79 7.78 -15.25
CA GLU A 56 -1.94 6.69 -15.75
C GLU A 56 -1.87 5.51 -14.77
N ILE A 57 -1.98 4.28 -15.28
CA ILE A 57 -1.76 3.05 -14.53
C ILE A 57 -0.27 2.78 -14.49
N ARG A 58 0.30 2.69 -13.28
CA ARG A 58 1.69 2.34 -13.09
C ARG A 58 1.83 0.88 -12.69
N GLU A 59 2.68 0.17 -13.41
CA GLU A 59 3.26 -1.10 -12.98
C GLU A 59 4.40 -0.83 -11.99
N ALA A 60 4.43 -1.57 -10.88
CA ALA A 60 5.47 -1.46 -9.87
C ALA A 60 5.87 -2.83 -9.33
N TYR A 61 7.17 -2.99 -9.03
CA TYR A 61 7.74 -4.16 -8.38
C TYR A 61 8.25 -3.73 -7.02
N GLY A 62 7.40 -3.89 -6.00
CA GLY A 62 7.67 -3.33 -4.67
C GLY A 62 7.97 -4.38 -3.62
N THR A 63 8.78 -3.99 -2.64
CA THR A 63 9.06 -4.80 -1.45
C THR A 63 9.05 -3.97 -0.16
N LEU A 64 8.81 -4.67 0.95
CA LEU A 64 8.94 -4.21 2.33
C LEU A 64 9.90 -5.12 3.12
N ARG A 65 10.66 -5.99 2.44
CA ARG A 65 11.62 -6.90 3.07
C ARG A 65 12.86 -6.11 3.46
N ALA A 66 13.16 -6.06 4.76
CA ALA A 66 14.20 -5.18 5.31
C ALA A 66 15.62 -5.46 4.78
N ASP A 67 15.89 -6.70 4.38
CA ASP A 67 17.16 -7.15 3.81
C ASP A 67 17.35 -6.74 2.33
N LEU A 68 16.26 -6.45 1.61
CA LEU A 68 16.29 -5.97 0.23
C LEU A 68 16.21 -4.44 0.13
N MET A 69 16.08 -3.75 1.27
CA MET A 69 15.87 -2.31 1.32
C MET A 69 17.13 -1.60 1.79
N PRO A 70 17.53 -0.49 1.15
CA PRO A 70 18.66 0.29 1.62
C PRO A 70 18.35 0.95 2.97
N GLN A 71 19.37 1.05 3.83
CA GLN A 71 19.24 1.69 5.14
C GLN A 71 18.82 3.15 4.98
N THR A 72 17.69 3.52 5.59
CA THR A 72 17.20 4.91 5.59
C THR A 72 17.57 5.60 6.89
N LYS A 73 18.12 6.82 6.78
CA LYS A 73 18.28 7.73 7.92
C LYS A 73 16.97 8.51 8.07
N GLY A 74 16.28 8.37 9.20
CA GLY A 74 15.08 9.17 9.52
C GLY A 74 13.80 8.38 9.79
N ALA A 75 13.87 7.38 10.68
CA ALA A 75 12.68 6.68 11.19
C ALA A 75 11.75 7.56 12.06
N ASP A 76 12.13 8.80 12.34
CA ASP A 76 11.39 9.71 13.24
C ASP A 76 10.16 10.39 12.60
N ARG A 77 9.94 10.22 11.29
CA ARG A 77 8.75 10.80 10.63
C ARG A 77 7.53 9.90 10.79
N LYS A 78 6.47 10.48 11.36
CA LYS A 78 5.15 9.84 11.46
C LYS A 78 4.65 9.41 10.07
N PRO A 79 4.36 8.11 9.84
CA PRO A 79 3.91 7.64 8.54
C PRO A 79 2.53 8.22 8.20
N ASN A 80 2.37 8.68 6.97
CA ASN A 80 1.09 9.19 6.48
C ASN A 80 0.15 7.99 6.18
N PRO A 81 -1.01 7.89 6.86
CA PRO A 81 -1.90 6.73 6.73
C PRO A 81 -2.66 6.68 5.40
N THR A 82 -2.59 7.69 4.54
CA THR A 82 -3.26 7.68 3.22
C THR A 82 -2.38 7.10 2.11
N VAL A 83 -1.10 6.90 2.38
CA VAL A 83 -0.13 6.42 1.39
C VAL A 83 0.54 5.14 1.86
N GLN A 84 0.81 4.25 0.92
CA GLN A 84 1.66 3.10 1.13
C GLN A 84 3.02 3.39 0.51
N VAL A 85 4.05 3.45 1.34
CA VAL A 85 5.46 3.55 0.92
C VAL A 85 5.98 2.15 0.64
N TYR A 86 6.79 2.00 -0.40
CA TYR A 86 7.44 0.75 -0.77
C TYR A 86 8.81 1.05 -1.40
N TYR A 87 9.72 0.09 -1.38
CA TYR A 87 10.95 0.17 -2.17
C TYR A 87 10.70 -0.49 -3.53
N ASP A 88 10.93 0.26 -4.61
CA ASP A 88 10.73 -0.20 -5.99
C ASP A 88 12.02 -0.85 -6.49
N SER A 89 12.01 -2.17 -6.71
CA SER A 89 13.22 -2.91 -7.09
C SER A 89 13.68 -2.63 -8.51
N GLU A 90 12.79 -2.20 -9.41
CA GLU A 90 13.18 -1.85 -10.79
C GLU A 90 13.76 -0.44 -10.90
N ARG A 91 13.39 0.43 -9.96
CA ARG A 91 13.79 1.85 -9.94
C ARG A 91 14.83 2.16 -8.89
N GLU A 92 15.12 1.18 -8.04
CA GLU A 92 16.07 1.26 -6.92
C GLU A 92 15.82 2.49 -6.02
N GLU A 93 14.54 2.85 -5.84
CA GLU A 93 14.17 4.03 -5.06
C GLU A 93 12.91 3.80 -4.23
N TYR A 94 12.78 4.59 -3.16
CA TYR A 94 11.58 4.63 -2.35
C TYR A 94 10.47 5.37 -3.08
N ARG A 95 9.33 4.69 -3.24
CA ARG A 95 8.12 5.26 -3.86
C ARG A 95 6.93 5.14 -2.94
N CYS A 96 5.88 5.89 -3.26
CA CYS A 96 4.61 5.75 -2.57
C CYS A 96 3.44 5.91 -3.52
N PHE A 97 2.31 5.33 -3.14
CA PHE A 97 1.03 5.50 -3.82
C PHE A 97 -0.09 5.73 -2.81
N LYS A 98 -1.17 6.37 -3.24
CA LYS A 98 -2.39 6.52 -2.42
C LYS A 98 -3.04 5.15 -2.27
N ILE A 99 -3.30 4.72 -1.04
CA ILE A 99 -3.93 3.42 -0.73
C ILE A 99 -5.25 3.22 -1.51
N ALA A 100 -6.00 4.30 -1.73
CA ALA A 100 -7.23 4.32 -2.51
C ALA A 100 -7.05 3.93 -3.99
N ASN A 101 -5.85 4.10 -4.54
CA ASN A 101 -5.57 3.97 -5.97
C ASN A 101 -5.01 2.58 -6.34
N LEU A 102 -4.95 1.64 -5.40
CA LEU A 102 -4.49 0.28 -5.69
C LEU A 102 -5.51 -0.45 -6.58
N ILE A 103 -5.07 -0.95 -7.73
CA ILE A 103 -5.94 -1.58 -8.72
C ILE A 103 -5.91 -3.10 -8.55
N LYS A 104 -4.73 -3.70 -8.65
CA LYS A 104 -4.56 -5.15 -8.56
C LYS A 104 -3.14 -5.53 -8.14
N ILE A 105 -3.03 -6.74 -7.59
CA ILE A 105 -1.77 -7.42 -7.33
C ILE A 105 -1.65 -8.50 -8.40
N ALA A 106 -0.50 -8.60 -9.06
CA ALA A 106 -0.21 -9.65 -10.03
C ALA A 106 0.13 -10.99 -9.35
#